data_AF-A0A960KCH9-F1
#
_entry.id   AF-A0A960KCH9-F1
#
_cell.length_a   1.000
_cell.length_b   1.000
_cell.length_c   1.000
_cell.angle_alpha   90.00
_cell.angle_beta   90.00
_cell.angle_gamma   90.00
#
_symmetry.space_group_name_H-M   'P 1'
#
loop_
_entity.id
_entity.type
_entity.pdbx_description
1 polymer ?
#
loop_
_entity_poly.entity_id
_entity_poly.type
_entity_poly.pdbx_seq_one_letter_code
_entity_poly.pdbx_strand_id
1 'polypeptide(L)'
;MGDLVERAGTPDEVVEGFLAWADGEALSLYPHQEEALLEVAAGSHVIVDTPTGSGKSLIAAAAHSVALAAGGRSFYTAPIKALVSEKFFELTARFGADRVGMLTGDAAVNPTAPLICCTAEILANVALRDGDHAPVEQVVMDEFHYFADPDRGWAW
;
A
#
# COMPACT_ATOMS: atom_id res chain seq x y z
N MET A 1 5.61 -13.11 2.65
CA MET A 1 4.31 -12.47 2.38
C MET A 1 3.41 -13.23 1.40
N GLY A 2 3.95 -13.92 0.38
CA GLY A 2 3.14 -14.63 -0.62
C GLY A 2 2.04 -15.53 -0.05
N ASP A 3 2.39 -16.37 0.94
CA ASP A 3 1.46 -17.30 1.60
C ASP A 3 0.37 -16.62 2.43
N LEU A 4 0.63 -15.42 2.94
CA LEU A 4 -0.34 -14.63 3.70
C LEU A 4 -1.50 -14.17 2.81
N VAL A 5 -1.15 -13.69 1.62
CA VAL A 5 -2.08 -13.13 0.65
C VAL A 5 -2.93 -14.20 -0.03
N GLU A 6 -2.49 -15.46 -0.02
CA GLU A 6 -3.24 -16.58 -0.62
C GLU A 6 -4.43 -17.05 0.24
N ARG A 7 -4.54 -16.56 1.47
CA ARG A 7 -5.65 -16.90 2.37
C ARG A 7 -6.63 -15.75 2.39
N ALA A 8 -7.80 -15.95 1.78
CA ALA A 8 -8.99 -15.16 2.09
C ALA A 8 -9.39 -15.48 3.54
N GLY A 9 -8.81 -14.74 4.48
CA GLY A 9 -8.98 -14.95 5.90
C GLY A 9 -9.83 -13.86 6.55
N THR A 10 -10.26 -14.11 7.77
CA THR A 10 -10.85 -13.07 8.62
C THR A 10 -9.79 -11.99 8.93
N PRO A 11 -10.19 -10.77 9.34
CA PRO A 11 -9.23 -9.74 9.79
C PRO A 11 -8.20 -10.26 10.79
N ASP A 12 -8.64 -11.07 11.76
CA ASP A 12 -7.75 -11.67 12.77
C ASP A 12 -6.71 -12.60 12.14
N GLU A 13 -7.09 -13.46 11.20
CA GLU A 13 -6.17 -14.37 10.51
C GLU A 13 -5.11 -13.61 9.69
N VAL A 14 -5.50 -12.47 9.11
CA VAL A 14 -4.57 -11.59 8.37
C VAL A 14 -3.57 -10.95 9.33
N VAL A 15 -4.04 -10.43 10.47
CA VAL A 15 -3.18 -9.84 11.50
C VAL A 15 -2.21 -10.88 12.03
N GLU A 16 -2.70 -12.05 12.46
CA GLU A 16 -1.87 -13.14 12.97
C GLU A 16 -0.83 -13.58 11.94
N GLY A 17 -1.24 -13.76 10.69
CA GLY A 17 -0.32 -14.12 9.62
C GLY A 17 0.75 -13.05 9.37
N PHE A 18 0.39 -11.76 9.46
CA PHE A 18 1.32 -10.66 9.19
C PHE A 18 2.36 -10.58 10.30
N LEU A 19 1.92 -10.72 11.56
CA LEU A 19 2.81 -10.80 12.71
C LEU A 19 3.74 -12.01 12.63
N ALA A 20 3.23 -13.19 12.24
CA ALA A 20 4.05 -14.38 12.04
C ALA A 20 5.08 -14.21 10.91
N TRP A 21 4.70 -13.54 9.81
CA TRP A 21 5.65 -13.19 8.75
C TRP A 21 6.73 -12.23 9.26
N ALA A 22 6.35 -11.17 9.98
CA ALA A 22 7.30 -10.20 10.52
C ALA A 22 8.31 -10.87 11.47
N ASP A 23 7.85 -11.77 12.35
CA ASP A 23 8.73 -12.54 13.23
C ASP A 23 9.70 -13.44 12.43
N GLY A 24 9.21 -14.09 11.37
CA GLY A 24 10.05 -14.88 10.46
C GLY A 24 11.13 -14.08 9.72
N GLU A 25 10.88 -12.78 9.48
CA GLU A 25 11.87 -11.82 8.94
C GLU A 25 12.77 -11.21 10.03
N ALA A 26 12.65 -11.68 11.29
CA ALA A 26 13.30 -11.11 12.46
C ALA A 26 12.97 -9.61 12.69
N LEU A 27 11.76 -9.20 12.33
CA LEU A 27 11.23 -7.87 12.54
C LEU A 27 10.33 -7.85 13.78
N SER A 28 10.60 -6.91 14.68
CA SER A 28 9.70 -6.60 15.80
C SER A 28 8.99 -5.29 15.50
N LEU A 29 7.66 -5.33 15.46
CA LEU A 29 6.85 -4.15 15.23
C LEU A 29 6.91 -3.23 16.46
N TYR A 30 6.97 -1.93 16.21
CA TYR A 30 6.72 -0.93 17.23
C TYR A 30 5.22 -0.90 17.57
N PRO A 31 4.84 -0.46 18.80
CA PRO A 31 3.44 -0.42 19.23
C PRO A 31 2.51 0.32 18.24
N HIS A 32 2.96 1.45 17.68
CA HIS A 32 2.17 2.22 16.71
C HIS A 32 2.00 1.52 15.36
N GLN A 33 2.88 0.59 15.00
CA GLN A 33 2.74 -0.20 13.77
C GLN A 33 1.73 -1.32 13.95
N GLU A 34 1.74 -1.97 15.11
CA GLU A 34 0.78 -3.00 15.48
C GLU A 34 -0.63 -2.41 15.60
N GLU A 35 -0.76 -1.26 16.27
CA GLU A 35 -2.02 -0.51 16.35
C GLU A 35 -2.54 -0.14 14.95
N ALA A 36 -1.68 0.39 14.07
CA ALA A 36 -2.09 0.71 12.71
C ALA A 36 -2.52 -0.53 11.91
N LEU A 37 -1.85 -1.67 12.07
CA LEU A 37 -2.25 -2.94 11.44
C LEU A 37 -3.65 -3.38 11.92
N LEU A 38 -3.88 -3.37 13.23
CA LEU A 38 -5.16 -3.75 13.83
C LEU A 38 -6.31 -2.84 13.35
N GLU A 39 -6.08 -1.52 13.34
CA GLU A 39 -7.07 -0.55 12.89
C GLU A 39 -7.39 -0.71 11.40
N VAL A 40 -6.37 -0.88 10.55
CA VAL A 40 -6.60 -1.11 9.11
C VAL A 40 -7.33 -2.44 8.87
N ALA A 41 -6.98 -3.50 9.59
CA ALA A 41 -7.67 -4.79 9.49
C ALA A 41 -9.14 -4.71 9.96
N ALA A 42 -9.44 -3.85 10.94
CA ALA A 42 -10.81 -3.57 11.39
C ALA A 42 -11.61 -2.69 10.41
N GLY A 43 -10.97 -2.18 9.34
CA GLY A 43 -11.60 -1.31 8.34
C GLY A 43 -11.52 0.18 8.66
N SER A 44 -10.75 0.58 9.67
CA SER A 44 -10.50 1.99 10.00
C SER A 44 -9.52 2.63 9.01
N HIS A 45 -9.65 3.95 8.81
CA HIS A 45 -8.63 4.75 8.13
C HIS A 45 -7.61 5.29 9.14
N VAL A 46 -6.33 5.21 8.80
CA VAL A 46 -5.23 5.59 9.72
C VAL A 46 -4.39 6.71 9.11
N ILE A 47 -4.08 7.73 9.91
CA ILE A 47 -3.08 8.76 9.60
C ILE A 47 -1.85 8.48 10.47
N VAL A 48 -0.69 8.30 9.83
CA VAL A 48 0.56 7.99 10.52
C VAL A 48 1.53 9.15 10.38
N ASP A 49 1.62 9.98 11.42
CA ASP A 49 2.63 11.04 11.51
C ASP A 49 3.82 10.56 12.36
N THR A 50 4.84 10.03 11.69
CA THR A 50 6.09 9.60 12.34
C THR A 50 7.31 10.02 11.52
N PRO A 51 8.47 10.30 12.13
CA PRO A 51 9.69 10.69 11.42
C PRO A 51 10.13 9.67 10.36
N THR A 52 10.93 10.08 9.37
CA THR A 52 11.59 9.13 8.46
C THR A 52 12.43 8.11 9.22
N GLY A 53 12.40 6.84 8.80
CA GLY A 53 13.11 5.74 9.48
C GLY A 53 12.34 5.09 10.64
N SER A 54 11.12 5.54 10.96
CA SER A 54 10.24 4.95 12.00
C SER A 54 9.49 3.68 11.58
N GLY A 55 9.76 3.18 10.37
CA GLY A 55 9.13 1.97 9.82
C GLY A 55 7.72 2.15 9.25
N LYS A 56 7.38 3.33 8.70
CA LYS A 56 6.14 3.54 7.90
C LYS A 56 5.93 2.48 6.81
N SER A 57 7.02 2.01 6.19
CA SER A 57 6.98 0.95 5.18
C SER A 57 6.37 -0.37 5.68
N LEU A 58 6.45 -0.67 6.98
CA LEU A 58 5.79 -1.87 7.53
C LEU A 58 4.27 -1.69 7.62
N ILE A 59 3.81 -0.50 8.00
CA ILE A 59 2.38 -0.17 8.03
C ILE A 59 1.80 -0.21 6.60
N ALA A 60 2.53 0.33 5.63
CA ALA A 60 2.15 0.22 4.21
C ALA A 60 2.01 -1.25 3.77
N ALA A 61 3.00 -2.10 4.10
CA ALA A 61 2.95 -3.52 3.78
C ALA A 61 1.78 -4.24 4.47
N ALA A 62 1.48 -3.90 5.72
CA ALA A 62 0.31 -4.40 6.45
C ALA A 62 -1.00 -4.04 5.73
N ALA A 63 -1.19 -2.77 5.39
CA ALA A 63 -2.39 -2.31 4.69
C ALA A 63 -2.59 -2.99 3.33
N HIS A 64 -1.51 -3.15 2.56
CA HIS A 64 -1.55 -3.90 1.31
C HIS A 64 -1.93 -5.37 1.54
N SER A 65 -1.39 -5.99 2.58
CA SER A 65 -1.67 -7.38 2.93
C SER A 65 -3.14 -7.60 3.27
N VAL A 66 -3.75 -6.69 4.03
CA VAL A 66 -5.19 -6.69 4.36
C VAL A 66 -6.04 -6.66 3.09
N ALA A 67 -5.76 -5.72 2.19
CA ALA A 67 -6.52 -5.59 0.95
C ALA A 67 -6.39 -6.82 0.05
N LEU A 68 -5.17 -7.32 -0.10
CA LEU A 68 -4.88 -8.46 -0.95
C LEU A 68 -5.49 -9.77 -0.39
N ALA A 69 -5.46 -9.97 0.92
CA ALA A 69 -6.12 -11.11 1.57
C ALA A 69 -7.63 -11.08 1.38
N ALA A 70 -8.24 -9.88 1.37
CA ALA A 70 -9.66 -9.71 1.03
C ALA A 70 -9.98 -9.89 -0.47
N GLY A 71 -8.97 -10.18 -1.32
CA GLY A 71 -9.13 -10.28 -2.77
C GLY A 71 -9.30 -8.93 -3.48
N GLY A 72 -9.09 -7.83 -2.76
CA GLY A 72 -9.16 -6.46 -3.25
C GLY A 72 -7.88 -6.00 -3.94
N ARG A 73 -7.98 -4.83 -4.58
CA ARG A 73 -6.87 -4.16 -5.24
C ARG A 73 -6.34 -3.01 -4.40
N SER A 74 -5.03 -2.99 -4.21
CA SER A 74 -4.35 -2.00 -3.38
C SER A 74 -3.44 -1.08 -4.18
N PHE A 75 -3.40 0.19 -3.81
CA PHE A 75 -2.56 1.21 -4.43
C PHE A 75 -1.58 1.79 -3.42
N TYR A 76 -0.32 1.90 -3.81
CA TYR A 76 0.66 2.74 -3.16
C TYR A 76 0.89 3.96 -4.03
N THR A 77 0.75 5.15 -3.46
CA THR A 77 1.06 6.40 -4.15
C THR A 77 2.22 7.13 -3.52
N ALA A 78 3.10 7.65 -4.36
CA ALA A 78 4.16 8.57 -3.95
C ALA A 78 4.18 9.80 -4.87
N PRO A 79 4.73 10.93 -4.40
CA PRO A 79 4.67 12.18 -5.17
C PRO A 79 5.54 12.11 -6.41
N ILE A 80 6.70 11.45 -6.43
CA ILE A 80 7.59 11.49 -7.61
C ILE A 80 7.87 10.10 -8.16
N LYS A 81 8.11 10.02 -9.47
CA LYS A 81 8.38 8.77 -10.19
C LYS A 81 9.53 7.95 -9.59
N ALA A 82 10.56 8.63 -9.08
CA ALA A 82 11.69 7.97 -8.44
C ALA A 82 11.26 7.18 -7.19
N LEU A 83 10.44 7.78 -6.32
CA LEU A 83 9.90 7.11 -5.13
C LEU A 83 8.92 5.99 -5.49
N VAL A 84 8.11 6.19 -6.53
CA VAL A 84 7.23 5.13 -7.07
C VAL A 84 8.07 3.92 -7.53
N SER A 85 9.19 4.17 -8.21
CA SER A 85 10.08 3.12 -8.73
C SER A 85 10.79 2.41 -7.59
N GLU A 86 11.30 3.14 -6.61
CA GLU A 86 11.90 2.59 -5.38
C GLU A 86 10.89 1.68 -4.66
N LYS A 87 9.65 2.16 -4.45
CA LYS A 87 8.63 1.36 -3.77
C LYS A 87 8.20 0.16 -4.60
N PHE A 88 8.11 0.29 -5.92
CA PHE A 88 7.81 -0.83 -6.81
C PHE A 88 8.81 -1.97 -6.60
N PHE A 89 10.12 -1.70 -6.53
CA PHE A 89 11.12 -2.74 -6.26
C PHE A 89 11.01 -3.31 -4.84
N GLU A 90 10.80 -2.47 -3.82
CA GLU A 90 10.60 -2.92 -2.44
C GLU A 90 9.39 -3.85 -2.30
N LEU A 91 8.24 -3.44 -2.86
CA LEU A 91 7.01 -4.23 -2.79
C LEU A 91 7.09 -5.47 -3.67
N THR A 92 7.74 -5.41 -4.84
CA THR A 92 8.00 -6.59 -5.67
C THR A 92 8.83 -7.64 -4.91
N ALA A 93 9.86 -7.21 -4.17
CA ALA A 93 10.67 -8.11 -3.36
C ALA A 93 9.86 -8.77 -2.22
N ARG A 94 8.85 -8.08 -1.69
CA ARG A 94 8.01 -8.59 -0.58
C ARG A 94 6.83 -9.44 -1.03
N PHE A 95 6.12 -9.02 -2.07
CA PHE A 95 4.84 -9.58 -2.51
C PHE A 95 4.94 -10.46 -3.76
N GLY A 96 6.07 -10.41 -4.47
CA GLY A 96 6.28 -11.14 -5.73
C GLY A 96 5.98 -10.28 -6.96
N ALA A 97 6.75 -10.48 -8.03
CA ALA A 97 6.67 -9.71 -9.26
C ALA A 97 5.37 -9.92 -10.06
N ASP A 98 4.69 -11.04 -9.83
CA ASP A 98 3.38 -11.36 -10.41
C ASP A 98 2.25 -10.53 -9.79
N ARG A 99 2.41 -10.08 -8.53
CA ARG A 99 1.38 -9.37 -7.77
C ARG A 99 1.55 -7.86 -7.73
N VAL A 100 2.70 -7.36 -8.19
CA VAL A 100 3.05 -5.94 -8.10
C VAL A 100 3.18 -5.35 -9.50
N GLY A 101 2.55 -4.20 -9.70
CA GLY A 101 2.64 -3.39 -10.90
C GLY A 101 3.07 -1.96 -10.59
N MET A 102 3.45 -1.24 -11.64
CA MET A 102 3.82 0.15 -11.58
C MET A 102 3.15 0.91 -12.72
N LEU A 103 2.54 2.05 -12.40
CA LEU A 103 1.98 2.98 -13.37
C LEU A 103 2.55 4.37 -13.15
N THR A 104 3.28 4.87 -14.14
CA THR A 104 3.70 6.27 -14.23
C THR A 104 3.18 6.88 -15.52
N GLY A 105 3.25 8.20 -15.68
CA GLY A 105 2.79 8.86 -16.92
C GLY A 105 3.53 8.42 -18.19
N ASP A 106 4.68 7.76 -18.07
CA ASP A 106 5.57 7.35 -19.15
C ASP A 106 5.85 5.84 -19.22
N ALA A 107 5.49 5.07 -18.19
CA ALA A 107 5.76 3.64 -18.13
C ALA A 107 4.64 2.88 -17.41
N ALA A 108 4.40 1.65 -17.86
CA ALA A 108 3.50 0.72 -17.20
C ALA A 108 4.17 -0.67 -17.12
N VAL A 109 4.13 -1.26 -15.94
CA VAL A 109 4.60 -2.63 -15.66
C VAL A 109 3.48 -3.34 -14.92
N ASN A 110 3.08 -4.53 -15.39
CA ASN A 110 2.00 -5.33 -14.79
C ASN A 110 0.77 -4.48 -14.38
N PRO A 111 0.12 -3.76 -15.32
CA PRO A 111 -0.88 -2.73 -15.02
C PRO A 111 -2.18 -3.30 -14.45
N THR A 112 -2.35 -4.62 -14.48
CA THR A 112 -3.49 -5.38 -13.93
C THR A 112 -3.17 -6.02 -12.59
N ALA A 113 -1.98 -5.79 -12.04
CA ALA A 113 -1.59 -6.35 -10.75
C ALA A 113 -2.56 -5.94 -9.64
N PRO A 114 -2.77 -6.82 -8.64
CA PRO A 114 -3.59 -6.51 -7.49
C PRO A 114 -2.94 -5.49 -6.55
N LEU A 115 -1.62 -5.27 -6.63
CA LEU A 115 -0.92 -4.16 -5.97
C LEU A 115 -0.29 -3.23 -7.02
N ILE A 116 -0.63 -1.95 -7.00
CA ILE A 116 -0.12 -0.96 -7.95
C ILE A 116 0.65 0.15 -7.24
N CYS A 117 1.90 0.37 -7.64
CA CYS A 117 2.64 1.59 -7.32
C CYS A 117 2.39 2.64 -8.40
N CYS A 118 1.94 3.83 -8.03
CA CYS A 118 1.76 4.91 -9.01
C CYS A 118 2.00 6.31 -8.43
N THR A 119 2.02 7.34 -9.29
CA THR A 119 1.94 8.71 -8.78
C THR A 119 0.52 9.03 -8.32
N ALA A 120 0.36 10.04 -7.46
CA ALA A 120 -0.96 10.49 -7.00
C ALA A 120 -1.88 10.85 -8.17
N GLU A 121 -1.36 11.52 -9.21
CA GLU A 121 -2.14 11.91 -10.39
C GLU A 121 -2.72 10.71 -11.15
N ILE A 122 -2.00 9.59 -11.20
CA ILE A 122 -2.51 8.38 -11.86
C ILE A 122 -3.72 7.84 -11.10
N LEU A 123 -3.63 7.75 -9.77
CA LEU A 123 -4.75 7.29 -8.95
C LEU A 123 -5.92 8.27 -8.99
N ALA A 124 -5.65 9.58 -8.90
CA ALA A 124 -6.68 10.62 -9.04
C ALA A 124 -7.44 10.49 -10.37
N ASN A 125 -6.72 10.26 -11.48
CA ASN A 125 -7.36 10.06 -12.78
C ASN A 125 -8.20 8.78 -12.84
N VAL A 126 -7.77 7.69 -12.20
CA VAL A 126 -8.59 6.47 -12.07
C VAL A 126 -9.86 6.75 -11.30
N ALA A 127 -9.74 7.39 -10.12
CA ALA A 127 -10.87 7.72 -9.26
C ALA A 127 -11.86 8.70 -9.94
N LEU A 128 -11.36 9.75 -10.59
CA LEU A 128 -12.21 10.72 -11.29
C LEU A 128 -12.92 10.14 -12.51
N ARG A 129 -12.28 9.19 -13.22
CA ARG A 129 -12.87 8.55 -14.40
C ARG A 129 -13.90 7.50 -14.04
N ASP A 130 -13.56 6.64 -13.07
CA ASP A 130 -14.31 5.42 -12.79
C ASP A 130 -15.24 5.57 -11.56
N GLY A 131 -15.05 6.60 -10.74
CA GLY A 131 -15.88 6.92 -9.57
C GLY A 131 -16.00 5.75 -8.60
N ASP A 132 -17.22 5.46 -8.16
CA ASP A 132 -17.53 4.33 -7.27
C ASP A 132 -17.21 2.95 -7.88
N HIS A 133 -16.95 2.88 -9.19
CA HIS A 133 -16.54 1.66 -9.87
C HIS A 133 -15.02 1.52 -10.03
N ALA A 134 -14.24 2.46 -9.51
CA ALA A 134 -12.78 2.35 -9.49
C ALA A 134 -12.37 1.07 -8.73
N PRO A 135 -11.51 0.21 -9.29
CA PRO A 135 -11.07 -1.02 -8.64
C PRO A 135 -10.01 -0.70 -7.57
N VAL A 136 -10.41 -0.03 -6.50
CA VAL A 136 -9.53 0.50 -5.45
C VAL A 136 -10.14 0.18 -4.08
N GLU A 137 -9.65 -0.89 -3.44
CA GLU A 137 -10.08 -1.29 -2.10
C GLU A 137 -9.24 -0.62 -1.00
N GLN A 138 -7.95 -0.39 -1.26
CA GLN A 138 -7.04 0.20 -0.26
C GLN A 138 -6.04 1.12 -0.93
N VAL A 139 -5.80 2.29 -0.32
CA VAL A 139 -4.76 3.21 -0.74
C VAL A 139 -3.79 3.45 0.42
N VAL A 140 -2.51 3.43 0.13
CA VAL A 140 -1.44 3.95 0.97
C VAL A 140 -0.91 5.20 0.28
N MET A 141 -1.16 6.37 0.87
CA MET A 141 -0.68 7.64 0.33
C MET A 141 0.55 8.11 1.11
N ASP A 142 1.74 8.01 0.50
CA ASP A 142 2.99 8.42 1.11
C ASP A 142 3.30 9.91 0.86
N GLU A 143 4.11 10.49 1.75
CA GLU A 143 4.52 11.89 1.69
C GLU A 143 3.35 12.90 1.68
N PHE A 144 2.40 12.73 2.61
CA PHE A 144 1.18 13.55 2.76
C PHE A 144 1.41 15.07 2.72
N HIS A 145 2.59 15.54 3.14
CA HIS A 145 2.91 16.97 3.08
C HIS A 145 2.91 17.55 1.64
N TYR A 146 2.99 16.71 0.60
CA TYR A 146 2.83 17.14 -0.79
C TYR A 146 1.38 17.52 -1.16
N PHE A 147 0.40 17.28 -0.30
CA PHE A 147 -0.96 17.82 -0.46
C PHE A 147 -0.95 19.35 -0.64
N ALA A 148 -0.03 20.04 0.04
CA ALA A 148 0.09 21.50 -0.02
C ALA A 148 0.90 22.00 -1.24
N ASP A 149 1.35 21.11 -2.12
CA ASP A 149 2.08 21.50 -3.33
C ASP A 149 1.17 22.29 -4.30
N PRO A 150 1.53 23.52 -4.72
CA PRO A 150 0.67 24.35 -5.55
C PRO A 150 0.33 23.76 -6.93
N ASP A 151 1.23 22.95 -7.50
CA ASP A 151 1.08 22.43 -8.85
C ASP A 151 0.50 21.01 -8.83
N ARG A 152 0.74 20.25 -7.76
CA ARG A 152 0.48 18.81 -7.69
C ARG A 152 -0.46 18.38 -6.58
N GLY A 153 -0.78 19.28 -5.65
CA GLY A 153 -1.69 19.05 -4.54
C GLY A 153 -3.12 18.68 -4.98
N TRP A 154 -3.52 19.05 -6.20
CA TRP A 154 -4.85 18.73 -6.75
C TRP A 154 -5.14 17.22 -6.85
N ALA A 155 -4.10 16.39 -6.90
CA ALA A 155 -4.21 14.95 -7.08
C ALA A 155 -4.44 14.17 -5.77
N TRP A 156 -4.46 14.86 -4.64
CA TRP A 156 -4.81 14.31 -3.34
C TRP A 156 -6.31 14.49 -3.06
#